data_AF-A0AAE3DV81-F1
#
_entry.id   AF-A0AAE3DV81-F1
#
_cell.length_a   1.000
_cell.length_b   1.000
_cell.length_c   1.000
_cell.angle_alpha   90.00
_cell.angle_beta   90.00
_cell.angle_gamma   90.00
#
_symmetry.space_group_name_H-M   'P 1'
#
loop_
_entity.id
_entity.type
_entity.pdbx_description
1 polymer ?
#
loop_
_entity_poly.entity_id
_entity_poly.type
_entity_poly.pdbx_seq_one_letter_code
_entity_poly.pdbx_strand_id
1 'polypeptide(L)'
;MAEEKNKRKKWPVAVGIAGVVVVAAAVTDTWGGVAGMALSQLVLTILNAVFTDYHFAISLSVGGLALGFSVGVGLIFGIYPANKAAKLKPINALRYE
;
A
#
# COMPACT_ATOMS: atom_id res chain seq x y z
N MET A 1 -35.41 3.40 -19.28
CA MET A 1 -35.33 4.52 -18.31
C MET A 1 -34.92 4.08 -16.89
N ALA A 2 -35.17 2.83 -16.44
CA ALA A 2 -34.80 2.38 -15.08
C ALA A 2 -33.31 2.01 -14.89
N GLU A 3 -32.59 1.60 -15.95
CA GLU A 3 -31.17 1.21 -15.85
C GLU A 3 -30.21 2.39 -15.62
N GLU A 4 -30.55 3.59 -16.09
CA GLU A 4 -29.64 4.73 -16.03
C GLU A 4 -29.51 5.31 -14.62
N LYS A 5 -30.59 5.25 -13.82
CA LYS A 5 -30.57 5.60 -12.39
C LYS A 5 -29.71 4.66 -11.55
N ASN A 6 -29.63 3.38 -11.92
CA ASN A 6 -28.81 2.38 -11.22
C ASN A 6 -27.30 2.61 -11.41
N LYS A 7 -26.88 3.08 -12.60
CA LYS A 7 -25.49 3.50 -12.82
C LYS A 7 -25.12 4.67 -11.91
N ARG A 8 -25.96 5.70 -11.77
CA ARG A 8 -25.64 6.88 -10.94
C ARG A 8 -25.52 6.58 -9.44
N LYS A 9 -26.29 5.61 -8.91
CA LYS A 9 -26.21 5.19 -7.50
C LYS A 9 -25.02 4.27 -7.20
N LYS A 10 -24.48 3.56 -8.20
CA LYS A 10 -23.29 2.69 -8.05
C LYS A 10 -21.99 3.46 -7.87
N TRP A 11 -21.87 4.65 -8.46
CA TRP A 11 -20.65 5.46 -8.43
C TRP A 11 -20.23 5.95 -7.02
N PRO A 12 -21.13 6.48 -6.16
CA PRO A 12 -20.71 6.91 -4.82
C PRO A 12 -20.24 5.73 -3.94
N VAL A 13 -20.86 4.55 -4.08
CA VAL A 13 -20.50 3.36 -3.29
C VAL A 13 -19.16 2.77 -3.76
N ALA A 14 -18.94 2.72 -5.08
CA ALA A 14 -17.67 2.29 -5.68
C ALA A 14 -16.50 3.18 -5.24
N VAL A 15 -16.70 4.50 -5.22
CA VAL A 15 -15.71 5.47 -4.73
C VAL A 15 -15.46 5.28 -3.23
N GLY A 16 -16.50 4.99 -2.43
CA GLY A 16 -16.36 4.71 -1.00
C GLY A 16 -15.52 3.45 -0.71
N ILE A 17 -15.79 2.34 -1.41
CA ILE A 17 -15.04 1.08 -1.23
C ILE A 17 -13.57 1.27 -1.66
N ALA A 18 -13.35 1.89 -2.81
CA ALA A 18 -12.00 2.16 -3.28
C ALA A 18 -11.22 3.07 -2.32
N GLY A 19 -11.87 4.11 -1.79
CA GLY A 19 -11.28 5.02 -0.81
C GLY A 19 -10.85 4.31 0.48
N VAL A 20 -11.73 3.49 1.08
CA VAL A 20 -11.41 2.72 2.29
C VAL A 20 -10.25 1.75 2.08
N VAL A 21 -10.20 1.05 0.95
CA VAL A 21 -9.13 0.08 0.65
C VAL A 21 -7.78 0.80 0.49
N VAL A 22 -7.77 1.95 -0.19
CA VAL A 22 -6.54 2.75 -0.35
C VAL A 22 -6.09 3.33 0.99
N VAL A 23 -7.00 3.80 1.85
CA VAL A 23 -6.67 4.26 3.19
C VAL A 23 -6.11 3.13 4.06
N ALA A 24 -6.74 1.94 4.03
CA ALA A 24 -6.25 0.78 4.77
C ALA A 24 -4.85 0.36 4.30
N ALA A 25 -4.61 0.32 2.98
CA ALA A 25 -3.30 0.05 2.41
C ALA A 25 -2.26 1.08 2.87
N ALA A 26 -2.56 2.38 2.79
CA ALA A 26 -1.66 3.44 3.21
C ALA A 26 -1.31 3.37 4.71
N VAL A 27 -2.29 3.02 5.56
CA VAL A 27 -2.04 2.82 7.00
C VAL A 27 -1.11 1.63 7.22
N THR A 28 -1.36 0.49 6.57
CA THR A 28 -0.50 -0.70 6.70
C THR A 28 0.91 -0.46 6.17
N ASP A 29 1.06 0.21 5.03
CA ASP A 29 2.36 0.56 4.45
C ASP A 29 3.17 1.47 5.38
N THR A 30 2.51 2.43 6.04
CA THR A 30 3.17 3.34 6.99
C THR A 30 3.70 2.56 8.20
N TRP A 31 2.90 1.65 8.76
CA TRP A 31 3.32 0.81 9.88
C TRP A 31 4.44 -0.15 9.48
N GLY A 32 4.36 -0.74 8.29
CA GLY A 32 5.43 -1.58 7.73
C GLY A 32 6.73 -0.80 7.51
N GLY A 33 6.63 0.44 7.02
CA GLY A 33 7.77 1.33 6.81
C GLY A 33 8.48 1.71 8.11
N VAL A 34 7.72 2.09 9.15
CA VAL A 34 8.29 2.40 10.47
C VAL A 34 8.96 1.17 11.09
N ALA A 35 8.31 0.01 11.03
CA ALA A 35 8.90 -1.25 11.52
C ALA A 35 10.17 -1.63 10.73
N GLY A 36 10.16 -1.45 9.40
CA GLY A 36 11.31 -1.70 8.54
C GLY A 36 12.50 -0.79 8.85
N MET A 37 12.26 0.51 9.09
CA MET A 37 13.32 1.45 9.49
C MET A 37 13.94 1.08 10.84
N ALA A 38 13.12 0.70 11.82
CA ALA A 38 13.59 0.27 13.13
C ALA A 38 14.47 -0.99 13.03
N LEU A 39 14.04 -1.99 12.24
CA LEU A 39 14.82 -3.21 11.99
C LEU A 39 16.12 -2.91 11.24
N SER A 40 16.08 -2.02 10.24
CA SER A 40 17.27 -1.63 9.48
C SER A 40 18.33 -0.99 10.36
N GLN A 41 17.93 -0.11 11.28
CA GLN A 41 18.83 0.50 12.25
C GLN A 41 19.45 -0.54 13.19
N LEU A 42 18.66 -1.51 13.66
CA LEU A 42 19.18 -2.60 14.49
C LEU A 42 20.23 -3.44 13.75
N VAL A 43 19.95 -3.82 12.50
CA VAL A 43 20.89 -4.58 11.67
C VAL A 43 22.19 -3.79 11.46
N LEU A 44 22.11 -2.48 11.21
CA LEU A 44 23.28 -1.61 11.04
C LEU A 44 24.10 -1.48 12.32
N THR A 45 23.44 -1.37 13.49
CA THR A 45 24.17 -1.35 14.77
C THR A 45 24.90 -2.66 15.03
N ILE A 46 24.31 -3.80 14.68
CA ILE A 46 24.93 -5.12 14.83
C ILE A 46 26.10 -5.27 13.84
N LEU A 47 25.93 -4.86 12.58
CA LEU A 47 26.98 -4.95 11.56
C LEU A 47 28.19 -4.07 11.91
N ASN A 48 27.98 -2.84 12.38
CA ASN A 48 29.08 -1.96 12.82
C ASN A 48 29.80 -2.51 14.06
N ALA A 49 29.11 -3.25 14.94
CA ALA A 49 29.72 -3.89 16.10
C ALA A 49 30.60 -5.09 15.71
N VAL A 50 30.27 -5.78 14.61
CA VAL A 50 30.99 -6.98 14.14
C VAL A 50 32.10 -6.64 13.14
N PHE A 51 31.91 -5.62 12.30
CA PHE A 51 32.85 -5.21 11.25
C PHE A 51 33.27 -3.75 11.47
N THR A 52 34.40 -3.57 12.15
CA THR A 52 34.91 -2.23 12.54
C THR A 52 35.68 -1.53 11.40
N ASP A 53 36.05 -2.26 10.35
CA ASP A 53 36.84 -1.75 9.22
C ASP A 53 36.01 -1.09 8.10
N TYR A 54 34.70 -1.32 8.07
CA TYR A 54 33.81 -0.80 7.02
C TYR A 54 32.75 0.14 7.61
N HIS A 55 32.79 1.42 7.23
CA HIS A 55 31.72 2.36 7.51
C HIS A 55 30.53 2.11 6.57
N PHE A 56 29.56 1.32 7.02
CA PHE A 56 28.27 1.17 6.34
C PHE A 56 27.42 2.44 6.53
N ALA A 57 27.65 3.44 5.70
CA ALA A 57 26.82 4.64 5.64
C ALA A 57 25.64 4.42 4.68
N ILE A 58 24.42 4.68 5.16
CA ILE A 58 23.23 4.76 4.28
C ILE A 58 23.42 5.98 3.37
N SER A 59 23.61 5.74 2.08
CA SER A 59 23.62 6.83 1.09
C SER A 59 22.20 7.38 0.93
N LEU A 60 22.07 8.70 1.02
CA LEU A 60 20.80 9.41 0.89
C LEU A 60 20.14 9.14 -0.48
N SER A 61 20.94 8.89 -1.52
CA SER A 61 20.47 8.52 -2.86
C SER A 61 19.78 7.15 -2.88
N VAL A 62 20.33 6.18 -2.14
CA VAL A 62 19.75 4.82 -2.04
C VAL A 62 18.50 4.84 -1.17
N GLY A 63 18.51 5.60 -0.07
CA GLY A 63 17.33 5.81 0.77
C GLY A 63 16.18 6.45 -0.01
N GLY A 64 16.46 7.47 -0.82
CA GLY A 64 15.45 8.12 -1.68
C GLY A 64 14.86 7.17 -2.72
N LEU A 65 15.69 6.34 -3.37
CA LEU A 65 15.24 5.31 -4.31
C LEU A 65 14.38 4.25 -3.63
N ALA A 66 14.79 3.78 -2.44
CA ALA A 66 14.04 2.78 -1.68
C ALA A 66 12.67 3.31 -1.23
N LEU A 67 12.60 4.56 -0.76
CA LEU A 67 11.35 5.22 -0.39
C LEU A 67 10.43 5.41 -1.61
N GLY A 68 10.97 5.89 -2.73
CA GLY A 68 10.21 6.05 -3.97
C GLY A 68 9.66 4.73 -4.48
N PHE A 69 10.47 3.67 -4.43
CA PHE A 69 10.05 2.32 -4.80
C PHE A 69 8.95 1.79 -3.87
N SER A 70 9.11 1.94 -2.55
CA SER A 70 8.12 1.50 -1.56
C SER A 70 6.76 2.17 -1.78
N VAL A 71 6.74 3.49 -1.99
CA VAL A 71 5.50 4.25 -2.24
C VAL A 71 4.86 3.83 -3.56
N GLY A 72 5.67 3.65 -4.61
CA GLY A 72 5.19 3.21 -5.92
C GLY A 72 4.55 1.83 -5.87
N VAL A 73 5.20 0.86 -5.20
CA VAL A 73 4.68 -0.49 -5.01
C VAL A 73 3.39 -0.47 -4.18
N GLY A 74 3.36 0.23 -3.04
CA GLY A 74 2.17 0.35 -2.20
C GLY A 74 0.95 0.93 -2.94
N LEU A 75 1.16 1.99 -3.73
CA LEU A 75 0.10 2.59 -4.55
C LEU A 75 -0.44 1.64 -5.63
N ILE A 76 0.44 0.93 -6.35
CA ILE A 76 0.02 0.01 -7.41
C ILE A 76 -0.81 -1.13 -6.81
N PHE A 77 -0.31 -1.75 -5.73
CA PHE A 77 -1.00 -2.84 -5.04
C PHE A 77 -2.23 -2.39 -4.25
N GLY A 78 -2.39 -1.10 -3.92
CA GLY A 78 -3.62 -0.56 -3.31
C GLY A 78 -4.70 -0.23 -4.35
N ILE A 79 -4.33 0.46 -5.43
CA ILE A 79 -5.29 0.93 -6.45
C ILE A 79 -5.82 -0.23 -7.30
N TYR A 80 -4.97 -1.20 -7.66
CA TYR A 80 -5.37 -2.33 -8.50
C TYR A 80 -6.52 -3.19 -7.89
N PRO A 81 -6.42 -3.69 -6.64
CA PRO A 81 -7.52 -4.43 -6.01
C PRO A 81 -8.72 -3.53 -5.69
N ALA A 82 -8.51 -2.26 -5.32
CA ALA A 82 -9.60 -1.31 -5.11
C ALA A 82 -10.49 -1.15 -6.35
N ASN A 83 -9.87 -1.05 -7.53
CA ASN A 83 -10.57 -0.98 -8.81
C ASN A 83 -11.29 -2.29 -9.14
N LYS A 84 -10.73 -3.44 -8.76
CA LYS A 84 -11.37 -4.75 -8.92
C LYS A 84 -12.58 -4.90 -8.01
N ALA A 85 -12.49 -4.47 -6.74
CA ALA A 85 -13.58 -4.52 -5.76
C ALA A 85 -14.75 -3.61 -6.14
N ALA A 86 -14.45 -2.39 -6.60
CA ALA A 86 -15.46 -1.41 -7.00
C ALA A 86 -16.29 -1.83 -8.23
N LYS A 87 -15.78 -2.74 -9.06
CA LYS A 87 -16.45 -3.23 -10.28
C LYS A 87 -17.34 -4.45 -10.05
N LEU A 88 -17.26 -5.11 -8.89
CA LEU A 88 -18.09 -6.27 -8.58
C LEU A 88 -19.56 -5.86 -8.43
N LYS A 89 -20.47 -6.60 -9.07
CA LYS A 89 -21.91 -6.40 -8.88
C LYS A 89 -22.26 -6.88 -7.47
N PRO A 90 -22.92 -6.05 -6.63
CA PRO A 90 -23.22 -6.41 -5.25
C PRO A 90 -24.08 -7.68 -5.12
N ILE A 91 -24.88 -8.00 -6.15
CA ILE A 91 -25.65 -9.24 -6.23
C ILE A 91 -24.76 -10.51 -6.27
N ASN A 92 -23.59 -10.45 -6.94
CA ASN A 92 -22.63 -11.55 -7.01
C ASN A 92 -21.74 -11.61 -5.76
N ALA A 93 -21.60 -10.51 -5.01
CA ALA A 93 -20.85 -10.51 -3.75
C ALA A 93 -21.62 -11.20 -2.62
N LEU A 94 -22.96 -11.22 -2.70
CA LEU A 94 -23.83 -11.87 -1.70
C LEU A 94 -24.12 -13.34 -2.02
N ARG A 95 -24.07 -13.71 -3.30
CA ARG A 95 -24.20 -15.09 -3.76
C ARG A 95 -22.81 -15.62 -4.07
N TYR A 96 -22.08 -15.96 -3.01
CA TYR A 96 -20.87 -16.75 -3.12
C TYR A 96 -21.28 -18.19 -3.48
N GLU A 97 -20.91 -18.62 -4.68
CA GLU A 97 -20.72 -20.03 -5.03
C GLU A 97 -19.21 -20.31 -4.98
#